data_AF-A0A410G4M5-F1
#
_entry.id   AF-A0A410G4M5-F1
#
_cell.length_a   1.000
_cell.length_b   1.000
_cell.length_c   1.000
_cell.angle_alpha   90.00
_cell.angle_beta   90.00
_cell.angle_gamma   90.00
#
_symmetry.space_group_name_H-M   'P 1'
#
loop_
_entity.id
_entity.type
_entity.pdbx_description
1 polymer ?
#
loop_
_entity_poly.entity_id
_entity_poly.type
_entity_poly.pdbx_seq_one_letter_code
_entity_poly.pdbx_strand_id
1 'polypeptide(L)'
;MTKLTLIILLINVTLFGQTNPNEFLVSGNLQVLFGKDLLTPEIASIVLLPNNRITEIESNGNYKFENLKNGMYKIMVIDYNPEPKQFEFEINSASVSDFNLIVNANCEVNKEVAEGDIQKDKPRLLLISGIAPWVSQEDGKFAKKYGIQFQDFGDTPPAEECVKQYNKTIFEFLDNKFGGNWRKEVRDDVIGLQ
;
A
#
# COMPACT_ATOMS: atom_id res chain seq x y z
N MET A 1 4.23 78.25 -8.88
CA MET A 1 4.80 76.89 -9.04
C MET A 1 5.18 76.37 -7.65
N THR A 2 4.27 75.63 -7.03
CA THR A 2 4.40 75.07 -5.68
C THR A 2 5.21 73.77 -5.77
N LYS A 3 6.38 73.70 -5.12
CA LYS A 3 7.17 72.47 -5.02
C LYS A 3 6.54 71.57 -3.95
N LEU A 4 6.02 70.43 -4.37
CA LEU A 4 5.53 69.36 -3.51
C LEU A 4 6.72 68.47 -3.15
N THR A 5 7.15 68.51 -1.88
CA THR A 5 8.22 67.64 -1.39
C THR A 5 7.60 66.34 -0.86
N LEU A 6 7.80 65.25 -1.59
CA LEU A 6 7.33 63.91 -1.22
C LEU A 6 8.34 63.26 -0.28
N ILE A 7 7.97 63.06 0.99
CA ILE A 7 8.78 62.30 1.96
C ILE A 7 8.31 60.84 1.90
N ILE A 8 9.15 59.96 1.37
CA ILE A 8 8.91 58.52 1.34
C ILE A 8 9.40 57.93 2.65
N LEU A 9 8.47 57.49 3.50
CA LEU A 9 8.74 56.77 4.74
C LEU A 9 8.97 55.29 4.39
N LEU A 10 10.24 54.85 4.39
CA LEU A 10 10.61 53.44 4.24
C LEU A 10 10.29 52.70 5.56
N ILE A 11 9.13 52.06 5.62
CA ILE A 11 8.78 51.15 6.70
C ILE A 11 9.52 49.83 6.43
N ASN A 12 10.61 49.59 7.15
CA ASN A 12 11.24 48.27 7.23
C ASN A 12 10.29 47.35 7.99
N VAL A 13 9.44 46.63 7.26
CA VAL A 13 8.69 45.51 7.82
C VAL A 13 9.68 44.36 7.99
N THR A 14 10.32 44.29 9.16
CA THR A 14 10.96 43.05 9.59
C THR A 14 9.86 42.04 9.83
N LEU A 15 9.64 41.15 8.84
CA LEU A 15 8.93 39.90 9.05
C LEU A 15 9.73 39.10 10.09
N PHE A 16 9.36 39.26 11.37
CA PHE A 16 9.70 38.28 12.38
C PHE A 16 8.92 37.01 12.04
N GLY A 17 9.55 36.11 11.29
CA GLY A 17 9.15 34.71 11.32
C GLY A 17 9.32 34.23 12.75
N GLN A 18 8.22 34.07 13.48
CA GLN A 18 8.23 33.40 14.77
C GLN A 18 8.64 31.95 14.51
N THR A 19 9.90 31.61 14.78
CA THR A 19 10.32 30.22 14.90
C THR A 19 9.66 29.70 16.18
N ASN A 20 8.60 28.91 16.03
CA ASN A 20 7.98 28.25 17.17
C ASN A 20 9.03 27.39 17.89
N PRO A 21 9.08 27.42 19.23
CA PRO A 21 10.11 26.71 19.97
C PRO A 21 9.94 25.19 19.77
N ASN A 22 11.00 24.59 19.22
CA ASN A 22 11.26 23.15 19.13
C ASN A 22 10.11 22.34 18.51
N GLU A 23 9.74 22.67 17.28
CA GLU A 23 8.92 21.80 16.44
C GLU A 23 9.83 20.91 15.60
N PHE A 24 9.68 19.60 15.78
CA PHE A 24 10.43 18.57 15.08
C PHE A 24 9.55 17.89 14.05
N LEU A 25 10.19 17.14 13.17
CA LEU A 25 9.51 16.26 12.24
C LEU A 25 10.07 14.85 12.31
N VAL A 26 9.28 13.88 11.86
CA VAL A 26 9.76 12.56 11.45
C VAL A 26 9.38 12.33 10.00
N SER A 27 10.29 11.77 9.22
CA SER A 27 10.04 11.37 7.84
C SER A 27 10.81 10.12 7.48
N GLY A 28 10.31 9.38 6.52
CA GLY A 28 10.94 8.17 6.01
C GLY A 28 10.21 7.64 4.79
N ASN A 29 10.57 6.43 4.39
CA ASN A 29 9.95 5.69 3.31
C ASN A 29 9.32 4.39 3.81
N LEU A 30 8.18 4.01 3.25
CA LEU A 30 7.50 2.74 3.50
C LEU A 30 7.79 1.74 2.36
N GLN A 31 8.22 0.55 2.75
CA GLN A 31 8.26 -0.63 1.89
C GLN A 31 7.44 -1.77 2.51
N VAL A 32 6.79 -2.56 1.66
CA VAL A 32 5.93 -3.67 2.07
C VAL A 32 6.43 -4.95 1.41
N LEU A 33 6.61 -6.00 2.22
CA LEU A 33 6.94 -7.33 1.76
C LEU A 33 5.64 -8.08 1.41
N PHE A 34 5.43 -8.35 0.13
CA PHE A 34 4.36 -9.18 -0.40
C PHE A 34 4.96 -10.53 -0.83
N GLY A 35 4.75 -11.58 -0.03
CA GLY A 35 5.45 -12.84 -0.23
C GLY A 35 6.96 -12.66 -0.05
N LYS A 36 7.73 -12.74 -1.14
CA LYS A 36 9.18 -12.47 -1.16
C LYS A 36 9.55 -11.13 -1.81
N ASP A 37 8.58 -10.43 -2.40
CA ASP A 37 8.83 -9.20 -3.14
C ASP A 37 8.69 -8.00 -2.21
N LEU A 38 9.73 -7.17 -2.14
CA LEU A 38 9.74 -5.92 -1.39
C LEU A 38 9.37 -4.78 -2.34
N LEU A 39 8.18 -4.20 -2.15
CA LEU A 39 7.60 -3.21 -3.04
C LEU A 39 7.31 -1.89 -2.32
N THR A 40 7.29 -0.80 -3.08
CA THR A 40 6.77 0.49 -2.64
C THR A 40 5.26 0.51 -2.89
N PRO A 41 4.42 0.58 -1.85
CA PRO A 41 2.97 0.70 -2.03
C PRO A 41 2.59 2.04 -2.66
N GLU A 42 1.52 2.06 -3.47
CA GLU A 42 0.99 3.29 -4.05
C GLU A 42 0.20 4.13 -3.05
N ILE A 43 -0.50 3.47 -2.12
CA ILE A 43 -1.33 4.10 -1.09
C ILE A 43 -1.19 3.35 0.23
N ALA A 44 -1.03 4.05 1.34
CA ALA A 44 -1.03 3.49 2.68
C ALA A 44 -1.23 4.61 3.69
N SER A 45 -1.97 4.32 4.75
CA SER A 45 -2.17 5.14 5.92
C SER A 45 -1.22 4.73 7.03
N ILE A 46 -0.58 5.74 7.61
CA ILE A 46 0.35 5.61 8.71
C ILE A 46 -0.19 6.39 9.90
N VAL A 47 -0.20 5.75 11.06
CA VAL A 47 -0.65 6.32 12.33
C VAL A 47 0.55 6.62 13.22
N LEU A 48 0.61 7.84 13.74
CA LEU A 48 1.56 8.29 14.75
C LEU A 48 0.89 8.35 16.13
N LEU A 49 1.41 7.55 17.06
CA LEU A 49 1.06 7.53 18.49
C LEU A 49 2.08 8.33 19.32
N PRO A 50 1.68 8.93 20.46
CA PRO A 50 0.36 8.83 21.10
C PRO A 50 -0.71 9.78 20.54
N ASN A 51 -0.35 10.66 19.61
CA ASN A 51 -1.22 11.75 19.15
C ASN A 51 -2.36 11.31 18.21
N ASN A 52 -2.41 10.03 17.83
CA ASN A 52 -3.36 9.46 16.85
C ASN A 52 -3.43 10.25 15.53
N ARG A 53 -2.30 10.80 15.08
CA ARG A 53 -2.23 11.53 13.81
C ARG A 53 -2.09 10.54 12.67
N ILE A 54 -2.83 10.77 11.59
CA ILE A 54 -2.78 9.93 10.40
C ILE A 54 -2.14 10.73 9.27
N THR A 55 -1.31 10.08 8.47
CA THR A 55 -0.84 10.59 7.19
C THR A 55 -0.90 9.50 6.16
N GLU A 56 -1.18 9.85 4.91
CA GLU A 56 -0.99 8.95 3.78
C GLU A 56 0.45 9.05 3.27
N ILE A 57 0.96 7.95 2.73
CA ILE A 57 2.21 7.97 1.96
C ILE A 57 2.02 8.71 0.63
N GLU A 58 3.10 9.27 0.12
CA GLU A 58 3.23 9.64 -1.28
C GLU A 58 3.37 8.38 -2.16
N SER A 59 3.16 8.50 -3.47
CA SER A 59 3.26 7.39 -4.43
C SER A 59 4.65 6.75 -4.53
N ASN A 60 5.68 7.41 -4.00
CA ASN A 60 7.05 6.91 -3.88
C ASN A 60 7.31 6.22 -2.51
N GLY A 61 6.29 6.09 -1.66
CA GLY A 61 6.36 5.51 -0.32
C GLY A 61 6.75 6.49 0.79
N ASN A 62 7.07 7.74 0.48
CA ASN A 62 7.50 8.70 1.48
C ASN A 62 6.35 9.14 2.38
N TYR A 63 6.65 9.41 3.65
CA TYR A 63 5.71 10.00 4.59
C TYR A 63 6.41 11.02 5.49
N LYS A 64 5.61 11.88 6.13
CA LYS A 64 6.12 12.90 7.04
C LYS A 64 5.09 13.30 8.09
N PHE A 65 5.54 13.46 9.33
CA PHE A 65 4.81 14.13 10.40
C PHE A 65 5.59 15.35 10.89
N GLU A 66 4.98 16.52 10.84
CA GLU A 66 5.57 17.81 11.27
C GLU A 66 4.99 18.28 12.61
N ASN A 67 5.55 19.33 13.20
CA ASN A 67 5.05 19.97 14.44
C ASN A 67 5.03 19.02 15.65
N LEU A 68 6.04 18.16 15.75
CA LEU A 68 6.24 17.24 16.87
C LEU A 68 7.02 17.90 17.99
N LYS A 69 6.85 17.42 19.22
CA LYS A 69 7.60 17.86 20.40
C LYS A 69 8.57 16.75 20.80
N ASN A 70 9.44 17.07 21.74
CA ASN A 70 10.29 16.04 22.34
C ASN A 70 9.42 14.98 23.03
N GLY A 71 9.78 13.71 22.86
CA GLY A 71 9.10 12.59 23.48
C GLY A 71 9.22 11.29 22.71
N MET A 72 8.62 10.25 23.28
CA MET A 72 8.51 8.93 22.69
C MET A 72 7.30 8.85 21.76
N TYR A 73 7.52 8.29 20.58
CA TYR A 73 6.49 8.09 19.57
C TYR A 73 6.49 6.67 19.05
N LYS A 74 5.36 6.27 18.46
CA LYS A 74 5.26 5.04 17.68
C LYS A 74 4.61 5.30 16.34
N ILE A 75 5.09 4.64 15.31
CA ILE A 75 4.45 4.59 14.00
C ILE A 75 3.84 3.20 13.79
N MET A 76 2.64 3.17 13.22
CA MET A 76 1.96 1.96 12.76
C MET A 76 1.51 2.15 11.32
N VAL A 77 1.74 1.15 10.47
CA VAL A 77 1.12 1.08 9.14
C VAL A 77 -0.14 0.26 9.32
N ILE A 78 -1.31 0.86 9.08
CA ILE A 78 -2.60 0.21 9.38
C ILE A 78 -3.17 -0.56 8.18
N ASP A 79 -2.54 -0.44 7.02
CA ASP A 79 -2.86 -1.21 5.83
C ASP A 79 -2.01 -2.49 5.74
N TYR A 80 -2.47 -3.42 4.90
CA TYR A 80 -1.82 -4.69 4.52
C TYR A 80 -1.73 -5.77 5.59
N ASN A 81 -1.72 -5.43 6.87
CA ASN A 81 -1.58 -6.40 7.94
C ASN A 81 -2.64 -6.15 9.04
N PRO A 82 -3.51 -7.14 9.34
CA PRO A 82 -4.49 -6.99 10.41
C PRO A 82 -3.86 -6.84 11.79
N GLU A 83 -2.59 -7.24 11.95
CA GLU A 83 -1.78 -7.07 13.15
C GLU A 83 -0.60 -6.10 12.86
N PRO A 84 -0.85 -4.79 12.83
CA PRO A 84 0.14 -3.82 12.39
C PRO A 84 1.34 -3.75 13.34
N LYS A 85 2.54 -3.90 12.78
CA LYS A 85 3.80 -3.75 13.52
C LYS A 85 3.96 -2.30 14.00
N GLN A 86 4.38 -2.13 15.26
CA GLN A 86 4.73 -0.83 15.84
C GLN A 86 6.23 -0.56 15.70
N PHE A 87 6.57 0.67 15.30
CA PHE A 87 7.94 1.16 15.19
C PHE A 87 8.14 2.31 16.18
N GLU A 88 8.99 2.12 17.17
CA GLU A 88 9.20 3.10 18.24
C GLU A 88 10.40 3.99 17.93
N PHE A 89 10.29 5.29 18.26
CA PHE A 89 11.39 6.24 18.16
C PHE A 89 11.24 7.37 19.19
N GLU A 90 12.34 8.07 19.45
CA GLU A 90 12.40 9.19 20.38
C GLU A 90 12.82 10.47 19.66
N ILE A 91 12.15 11.58 19.98
CA ILE A 91 12.58 12.92 19.61
C ILE A 91 13.15 13.59 20.87
N ASN A 92 14.45 13.89 20.84
CA ASN A 92 15.15 14.52 21.98
C ASN A 92 15.48 15.99 21.74
N SER A 93 16.07 16.30 20.60
CA SER A 93 16.47 17.67 20.24
C SER A 93 16.67 17.88 18.74
N ALA A 94 16.27 16.92 17.92
CA ALA A 94 16.41 16.95 16.47
C ALA A 94 15.30 16.15 15.82
N SER A 95 14.96 16.54 14.59
CA SER A 95 14.06 15.79 13.72
C SER A 95 14.68 14.44 13.34
N VAL A 96 13.82 13.46 13.08
CA VAL A 96 14.21 12.11 12.68
C VAL A 96 13.96 11.97 11.17
N SER A 97 15.02 12.00 10.37
CA SER A 97 14.95 11.66 8.95
C SER A 97 15.26 10.18 8.73
N ASP A 98 14.95 9.68 7.53
CA ASP A 98 15.31 8.33 7.08
C ASP A 98 14.79 7.21 8.01
N PHE A 99 13.67 7.45 8.70
CA PHE A 99 13.02 6.46 9.55
C PHE A 99 12.23 5.47 8.68
N ASN A 100 12.93 4.60 7.96
CA ASN A 100 12.31 3.72 6.98
C ASN A 100 11.54 2.57 7.65
N LEU A 101 10.34 2.31 7.12
CA LEU A 101 9.42 1.30 7.61
C LEU A 101 9.43 0.11 6.66
N ILE A 102 9.59 -1.09 7.20
CA ILE A 102 9.43 -2.34 6.47
C ILE A 102 8.39 -3.19 7.19
N VAL A 103 7.26 -3.42 6.52
CA VAL A 103 6.16 -4.24 7.03
C VAL A 103 5.95 -5.47 6.14
N ASN A 104 5.43 -6.54 6.72
CA ASN A 104 5.06 -7.75 5.99
C ASN A 104 3.53 -7.78 5.84
N ALA A 105 3.05 -7.93 4.60
CA ALA A 105 1.63 -8.08 4.31
C ALA A 105 1.05 -9.44 4.77
N ASN A 106 1.90 -10.36 5.23
CA ASN A 106 1.52 -11.70 5.71
C ASN A 106 0.64 -12.44 4.70
N CYS A 107 1.04 -12.40 3.42
CA CYS A 107 0.29 -12.98 2.32
C CYS A 107 -0.04 -14.47 2.53
N GLU A 108 -1.33 -14.80 2.64
CA GLU A 108 -1.83 -16.18 2.64
C GLU A 108 -1.82 -16.83 1.25
N VAL A 109 -1.82 -15.99 0.20
CA VAL A 109 -1.71 -16.36 -1.20
C VAL A 109 -0.58 -15.56 -1.83
N ASN A 110 0.29 -16.21 -2.60
CA ASN A 110 1.42 -15.58 -3.28
C ASN A 110 1.91 -16.53 -4.39
N LYS A 111 3.03 -16.19 -5.03
CA LYS A 111 3.66 -17.03 -6.05
C LYS A 111 3.94 -18.45 -5.56
N GLU A 112 4.56 -18.62 -4.39
CA GLU A 112 4.92 -19.95 -3.86
C GLU A 112 3.70 -20.83 -3.61
N VAL A 113 2.61 -20.23 -3.12
CA VAL A 113 1.34 -20.94 -2.91
C VAL A 113 0.74 -21.36 -4.26
N ALA A 114 0.78 -20.49 -5.28
CA ALA A 114 0.32 -20.82 -6.63
C ALA A 114 1.13 -21.98 -7.26
N GLU A 115 2.46 -21.94 -7.14
CA GLU A 115 3.34 -23.03 -7.60
C GLU A 115 3.00 -24.35 -6.89
N GLY A 116 2.78 -24.30 -5.57
CA GLY A 116 2.39 -25.48 -4.79
C GLY A 116 1.01 -26.03 -5.19
N ASP A 117 0.06 -25.17 -5.56
CA ASP A 117 -1.27 -25.58 -6.02
C ASP A 117 -1.25 -26.16 -7.42
N ILE A 118 -0.43 -25.62 -8.32
CA ILE A 118 -0.17 -26.20 -9.65
C ILE A 118 0.39 -27.62 -9.50
N GLN A 119 1.39 -27.82 -8.62
CA GLN A 119 2.00 -29.14 -8.39
C GLN A 119 1.02 -30.17 -7.82
N LYS A 120 -0.06 -29.73 -7.19
CA LYS A 120 -1.12 -30.58 -6.62
C LYS A 120 -2.31 -30.76 -7.57
N ASP A 121 -2.20 -30.30 -8.82
CA ASP A 121 -3.30 -30.26 -9.80
C ASP A 121 -4.55 -29.53 -9.27
N LYS A 122 -4.35 -28.48 -8.46
CA LYS A 122 -5.41 -27.64 -7.89
C LYS A 122 -5.18 -26.14 -8.14
N PRO A 123 -4.79 -25.70 -9.36
CA PRO A 123 -4.66 -24.27 -9.63
C PRO A 123 -6.00 -23.53 -9.41
N ARG A 124 -5.92 -22.30 -8.90
CA ARG A 124 -7.10 -21.47 -8.61
C ARG A 124 -7.00 -20.14 -9.36
N LEU A 125 -8.13 -19.53 -9.68
CA LEU A 125 -8.21 -18.11 -10.02
C LEU A 125 -8.90 -17.39 -8.86
N LEU A 126 -8.21 -16.40 -8.30
CA LEU A 126 -8.64 -15.68 -7.12
C LEU A 126 -9.42 -14.42 -7.51
N LEU A 127 -10.52 -14.17 -6.80
CA LEU A 127 -11.45 -13.07 -7.00
C LEU A 127 -11.64 -12.27 -5.70
N ILE A 128 -11.98 -11.00 -5.84
CA ILE A 128 -12.37 -10.10 -4.74
C ILE A 128 -13.68 -9.42 -5.13
N SER A 129 -14.83 -9.98 -4.75
CA SER A 129 -16.14 -9.45 -5.15
C SER A 129 -16.76 -8.44 -4.17
N GLY A 130 -16.20 -8.27 -2.97
CA GLY A 130 -16.65 -7.30 -1.95
C GLY A 130 -17.99 -7.61 -1.27
N ILE A 131 -18.83 -8.50 -1.82
CA ILE A 131 -20.06 -9.04 -1.21
C ILE A 131 -19.88 -10.58 -1.08
N ALA A 132 -20.93 -11.33 -0.77
CA ALA A 132 -20.91 -12.79 -0.71
C ALA A 132 -20.29 -13.42 -1.99
N PRO A 133 -19.43 -14.46 -1.84
CA PRO A 133 -18.83 -15.18 -2.94
C PRO A 133 -19.84 -15.59 -4.01
N TRP A 134 -19.54 -15.31 -5.28
CA TRP A 134 -20.42 -15.71 -6.39
C TRP A 134 -19.66 -16.42 -7.51
N VAL A 135 -20.13 -17.63 -7.82
CA VAL A 135 -19.63 -18.46 -8.92
C VAL A 135 -20.78 -18.71 -9.89
N SER A 136 -20.59 -18.30 -11.14
CA SER A 136 -21.59 -18.47 -12.21
C SER A 136 -21.59 -19.89 -12.81
N GLN A 137 -22.58 -20.20 -13.65
CA GLN A 137 -22.55 -21.45 -14.40
C GLN A 137 -21.41 -21.45 -15.44
N GLU A 138 -21.12 -20.29 -16.02
CA GLU A 138 -20.05 -20.03 -16.97
C GLU A 138 -18.68 -20.29 -16.31
N ASP A 139 -18.51 -19.83 -15.07
CA ASP A 139 -17.32 -20.10 -14.26
C ASP A 139 -17.12 -21.60 -14.05
N GLY A 140 -18.20 -22.35 -13.79
CA GLY A 140 -18.14 -23.80 -13.69
C GLY A 140 -17.71 -24.49 -14.99
N LYS A 141 -18.19 -24.00 -16.14
CA LYS A 141 -17.79 -24.53 -17.46
C LYS A 141 -16.31 -24.21 -17.75
N PHE A 142 -15.88 -22.98 -17.46
CA PHE A 142 -14.50 -22.54 -17.61
C PHE A 142 -13.56 -23.36 -16.70
N ALA A 143 -13.89 -23.44 -15.41
CA ALA A 143 -13.15 -24.20 -14.40
C ALA A 143 -12.94 -25.65 -14.83
N LYS A 144 -14.00 -26.31 -15.31
CA LYS A 144 -13.93 -27.68 -15.82
C LYS A 144 -13.07 -27.79 -17.09
N LYS A 145 -13.19 -26.84 -18.02
CA LYS A 145 -12.46 -26.84 -19.29
C LYS A 145 -10.94 -26.71 -19.10
N TYR A 146 -10.51 -25.85 -18.18
CA TYR A 146 -9.09 -25.55 -17.95
C TYR A 146 -8.50 -26.26 -16.72
N GLY A 147 -9.32 -27.00 -15.98
CA GLY A 147 -8.86 -27.74 -14.79
C GLY A 147 -8.43 -26.81 -13.66
N ILE A 148 -9.17 -25.72 -13.44
CA ILE A 148 -8.93 -24.75 -12.37
C ILE A 148 -10.12 -24.68 -11.42
N GLN A 149 -9.96 -23.98 -10.30
CA GLN A 149 -11.06 -23.59 -9.40
C GLN A 149 -11.14 -22.07 -9.28
N PHE A 150 -12.32 -21.51 -9.07
CA PHE A 150 -12.44 -20.12 -8.62
C PHE A 150 -12.47 -20.09 -7.09
N GLN A 151 -11.78 -19.11 -6.51
CA GLN A 151 -11.93 -18.77 -5.11
C GLN A 151 -12.18 -17.27 -4.99
N ASP A 152 -13.30 -16.93 -4.37
CA ASP A 152 -13.69 -15.55 -4.12
C ASP A 152 -13.60 -15.26 -2.63
N PHE A 153 -12.86 -14.20 -2.28
CA PHE A 153 -12.63 -13.78 -0.90
C PHE A 153 -13.70 -12.82 -0.35
N GLY A 154 -14.62 -12.33 -1.19
CA GLY A 154 -15.68 -11.42 -0.75
C GLY A 154 -15.14 -10.13 -0.13
N ASP A 155 -15.60 -9.80 1.09
CA ASP A 155 -15.31 -8.56 1.83
C ASP A 155 -14.09 -8.65 2.76
N THR A 156 -13.48 -9.82 2.88
CA THR A 156 -12.29 -10.05 3.70
C THR A 156 -11.11 -10.58 2.88
N PRO A 157 -10.70 -9.87 1.80
CA PRO A 157 -9.62 -10.31 0.95
C PRO A 157 -8.25 -10.16 1.61
N PRO A 158 -7.26 -10.99 1.23
CA PRO A 158 -5.85 -10.68 1.40
C PRO A 158 -5.50 -9.37 0.69
N ALA A 159 -4.33 -8.79 0.97
CA ALA A 159 -3.86 -7.63 0.23
C ALA A 159 -3.84 -7.94 -1.29
N GLU A 160 -4.35 -7.00 -2.09
CA GLU A 160 -4.56 -7.21 -3.54
C GLU A 160 -3.27 -7.63 -4.26
N GLU A 161 -2.12 -7.09 -3.85
CA GLU A 161 -0.82 -7.45 -4.42
C GLU A 161 -0.46 -8.93 -4.18
N CYS A 162 -0.81 -9.49 -3.02
CA CYS A 162 -0.68 -10.92 -2.74
C CYS A 162 -1.51 -11.74 -3.75
N VAL A 163 -2.73 -11.30 -4.03
CA VAL A 163 -3.65 -11.94 -4.99
C VAL A 163 -3.13 -11.82 -6.42
N LYS A 164 -2.60 -10.65 -6.81
CA LYS A 164 -1.98 -10.42 -8.13
C LYS A 164 -0.79 -11.35 -8.35
N GLN A 165 0.12 -11.47 -7.38
CA GLN A 165 1.26 -12.39 -7.48
C GLN A 165 0.81 -13.83 -7.71
N TYR A 166 -0.18 -14.28 -6.94
CA TYR A 166 -0.75 -15.62 -7.10
C TYR A 166 -1.37 -15.80 -8.50
N ASN A 167 -2.30 -14.92 -8.89
CA ASN A 167 -3.02 -15.03 -10.16
C ASN A 167 -2.08 -14.94 -11.36
N LYS A 168 -1.08 -14.05 -11.34
CA LYS A 168 -0.07 -13.96 -12.40
C LYS A 168 0.66 -15.28 -12.63
N THR A 169 1.02 -15.98 -11.55
CA THR A 169 1.65 -17.30 -11.63
C THR A 169 0.72 -18.34 -12.28
N ILE A 170 -0.57 -18.30 -11.95
CA ILE A 170 -1.58 -19.17 -12.56
C ILE A 170 -1.80 -18.82 -14.03
N PHE A 171 -1.78 -17.54 -14.37
CA PHE A 171 -1.91 -17.07 -15.74
C PHE A 171 -0.76 -17.56 -16.62
N GLU A 172 0.48 -17.48 -16.14
CA GLU A 172 1.65 -18.04 -16.82
C GLU A 172 1.51 -19.55 -17.03
N PHE A 173 1.00 -20.28 -16.03
CA PHE A 173 0.69 -21.70 -16.16
C PHE A 173 -0.36 -21.98 -17.24
N LEU A 174 -1.47 -21.24 -17.26
CA LEU A 174 -2.55 -21.39 -18.24
C LEU A 174 -2.10 -21.02 -19.65
N ASP A 175 -1.31 -19.95 -19.81
CA ASP A 175 -0.72 -19.55 -21.09
C ASP A 175 0.19 -20.65 -21.64
N ASN A 176 1.06 -21.21 -20.80
CA ASN A 176 1.97 -22.27 -21.20
C ASN A 176 1.22 -23.56 -21.60
N LYS A 177 0.13 -23.88 -20.91
CA LYS A 177 -0.62 -25.14 -21.11
C LYS A 177 -1.66 -25.06 -22.23
N PHE A 178 -2.31 -23.91 -22.41
CA PHE A 178 -3.49 -23.75 -23.26
C PHE A 178 -3.37 -22.62 -24.29
N GLY A 179 -2.28 -21.85 -24.29
CA GLY A 179 -2.13 -20.62 -25.08
C GLY A 179 -3.03 -19.49 -24.58
N GLY A 180 -3.13 -18.38 -25.31
CA GLY A 180 -3.86 -17.19 -24.85
C GLY A 180 -5.40 -17.23 -24.98
N ASN A 181 -5.99 -18.32 -25.46
CA ASN A 181 -7.44 -18.37 -25.73
C ASN A 181 -8.29 -18.30 -24.46
N TRP A 182 -7.82 -18.87 -23.34
CA TRP A 182 -8.54 -18.87 -22.08
C TRP A 182 -8.81 -17.45 -21.56
N ARG A 183 -7.95 -16.48 -21.88
CA ARG A 183 -8.07 -15.08 -21.48
C ARG A 183 -9.30 -14.38 -22.04
N LYS A 184 -9.83 -14.85 -23.17
CA LYS A 184 -11.05 -14.34 -23.79
C LYS A 184 -12.32 -14.98 -23.22
N GLU A 185 -12.16 -16.07 -22.48
CA GLU A 185 -13.27 -16.88 -21.96
C GLU A 185 -13.44 -16.72 -20.45
N VAL A 186 -12.36 -16.38 -19.74
CA VAL A 186 -12.40 -16.06 -18.31
C VAL A 186 -13.14 -14.75 -18.08
N ARG A 187 -13.80 -14.63 -16.92
CA ARG A 187 -14.37 -13.36 -16.45
C ARG A 187 -13.31 -12.26 -16.36
N ASP A 188 -13.71 -11.03 -16.61
CA ASP A 188 -12.85 -9.86 -16.77
C ASP A 188 -12.38 -9.25 -15.45
N ASP A 189 -13.07 -9.54 -14.35
CA ASP A 189 -12.76 -9.08 -12.99
C ASP A 189 -11.79 -9.99 -12.23
N VAL A 190 -11.12 -10.95 -12.89
CA VAL A 190 -10.02 -11.68 -12.26
C VAL A 190 -8.88 -10.71 -11.97
N ILE A 191 -8.49 -10.62 -10.70
CA ILE A 191 -7.46 -9.70 -10.22
C ILE A 191 -6.14 -9.91 -10.99
N GLY A 192 -5.62 -8.83 -11.57
CA GLY A 192 -4.37 -8.81 -12.32
C GLY A 192 -4.45 -9.23 -13.79
N LEU A 193 -5.65 -9.51 -14.32
CA LEU A 193 -5.84 -9.82 -15.74
C LEU A 193 -5.47 -8.61 -16.62
N GLN A 194 -4.64 -8.84 -17.64
CA GLN A 194 -4.16 -7.84 -18.61
C GLN A 194 -4.36 -8.35 -20.05
#